data_AF-A0A2D5X1N4-F1
#
_entry.id   AF-A0A2D5X1N4-F1
#
_cell.length_a   1.000
_cell.length_b   1.000
_cell.length_c   1.000
_cell.angle_alpha   90.00
_cell.angle_beta   90.00
_cell.angle_gamma   90.00
#
_symmetry.space_group_name_H-M   'P 1'
#
loop_
_entity.id
_entity.type
_entity.pdbx_description
1 polymer ?
#
loop_
_entity_poly.entity_id
_entity_poly.type
_entity_poly.pdbx_seq_one_letter_code
_entity_poly.pdbx_strand_id
1 'polypeptide(L)'
;MQCWARFVWGSDGLWPGPIDFNDTRLQEHPLHIEFRGKTQTGLPLGMLRNFIEEFGPVQVDAAAKSHKEVMDLLMVGCERAAIDIFASDKEISLGHAVSEQIMMTISLPSEVTLTYLTDILNPRLHEVQNIGPESVLLVSKRRGDLAFVMDRLPSRLRNSFSWWLAPDEGQMVPLRGNEYIAGWVLDGARLLGE
;
A
#
# COMPACT_ATOMS: atom_id res chain seq x y z
N MET A 1 0.44 -2.47 17.00
CA MET A 1 0.72 -1.78 15.72
C MET A 1 1.46 -2.76 14.83
N GLN A 2 0.92 -3.07 13.64
CA GLN A 2 1.51 -4.06 12.74
C GLN A 2 2.62 -3.43 11.88
N CYS A 3 3.63 -4.21 11.49
CA CYS A 3 4.71 -3.80 10.60
C CYS A 3 4.87 -4.84 9.48
N TRP A 4 4.91 -4.38 8.24
CA TRP A 4 5.04 -5.20 7.04
C TRP A 4 6.34 -4.87 6.32
N ALA A 5 7.04 -5.91 5.85
CA ALA A 5 8.25 -5.77 5.08
C ALA A 5 7.91 -5.42 3.63
N ARG A 6 8.30 -4.22 3.21
CA ARG A 6 7.98 -3.62 1.91
C ARG A 6 9.05 -4.03 0.90
N PHE A 7 8.60 -4.64 -0.18
CA PHE A 7 9.41 -4.93 -1.34
C PHE A 7 8.73 -4.51 -2.64
N VAL A 8 9.53 -4.34 -3.67
CA VAL A 8 9.13 -4.20 -5.06
C VAL A 8 9.43 -5.51 -5.76
N TRP A 9 8.45 -6.06 -6.46
CA TRP A 9 8.62 -7.24 -7.28
C TRP A 9 9.50 -6.93 -8.49
N GLY A 10 10.70 -7.50 -8.54
CA GLY A 10 11.63 -7.42 -9.65
C GLY A 10 11.55 -8.61 -10.61
N SER A 11 12.42 -8.63 -11.62
CA SER A 11 12.53 -9.74 -12.57
C SER A 11 13.24 -10.96 -11.98
N ASP A 12 14.16 -10.72 -11.07
CA ASP A 12 15.14 -11.66 -10.54
C ASP A 12 15.08 -11.77 -9.00
N GLY A 13 14.26 -10.95 -8.35
CA GLY A 13 14.09 -10.97 -6.90
C GLY A 13 13.21 -9.82 -6.41
N LEU A 14 13.21 -9.62 -5.10
CA LEU A 14 12.51 -8.57 -4.38
C LEU A 14 13.47 -7.46 -4.00
N TRP A 15 13.09 -6.19 -4.19
CA TRP A 15 13.89 -5.00 -3.87
C TRP A 15 13.27 -4.18 -2.73
N PRO A 16 14.01 -3.49 -1.86
CA PRO A 16 15.46 -3.23 -1.84
C PRO A 16 16.31 -4.47 -1.49
N GLY A 17 17.59 -4.45 -1.89
CA GLY A 17 18.48 -5.62 -2.01
C GLY A 17 18.02 -6.53 -3.15
N PRO A 18 18.83 -7.25 -3.94
CA PRO A 18 18.25 -8.39 -4.67
C PRO A 18 18.04 -9.52 -3.65
N ILE A 19 16.87 -9.54 -3.00
CA ILE A 19 16.45 -10.66 -2.14
C ILE A 19 15.83 -11.72 -3.05
N ASP A 20 16.34 -12.95 -3.00
CA ASP A 20 15.81 -14.04 -3.81
C ASP A 20 14.37 -14.39 -3.39
N PHE A 21 13.54 -14.80 -4.35
CA PHE A 21 12.15 -15.20 -4.08
C PHE A 21 12.02 -16.41 -3.14
N ASN A 22 13.10 -17.15 -2.91
CA ASN A 22 13.15 -18.30 -2.02
C ASN A 22 13.91 -18.01 -0.71
N ASP A 23 14.22 -16.75 -0.41
CA ASP A 23 14.90 -16.37 0.83
C ASP A 23 13.99 -16.68 2.03
N THR A 24 14.42 -17.63 2.87
CA THR A 24 13.62 -18.12 4.00
C THR A 24 13.38 -17.05 5.07
N ARG A 25 14.21 -15.99 5.12
CA ARG A 25 14.00 -14.85 6.04
C ARG A 25 12.68 -14.13 5.76
N LEU A 26 12.15 -14.24 4.54
CA LEU A 26 10.84 -13.69 4.17
C LEU A 26 9.69 -14.26 5.01
N GLN A 27 9.83 -15.48 5.56
CA GLN A 27 8.82 -16.10 6.43
C GLN A 27 8.70 -15.44 7.80
N GLU A 28 9.68 -14.62 8.21
CA GLU A 28 9.72 -13.99 9.52
C GLU A 28 8.80 -12.76 9.62
N HIS A 29 8.32 -12.25 8.48
CA HIS A 29 7.54 -11.01 8.42
C HIS A 29 6.35 -11.09 7.46
N PRO A 30 5.23 -10.42 7.77
CA PRO A 30 4.20 -10.19 6.76
C PRO A 30 4.76 -9.28 5.65
N LEU A 31 4.42 -9.57 4.40
CA LEU A 31 5.08 -8.99 3.23
C LEU A 31 4.17 -8.03 2.47
N HIS A 32 4.62 -6.80 2.23
CA HIS A 32 3.97 -5.87 1.32
C HIS A 32 4.73 -5.83 0.00
N ILE A 33 4.09 -6.23 -1.08
CA ILE A 33 4.71 -6.35 -2.40
C ILE A 33 4.12 -5.33 -3.36
N GLU A 34 4.99 -4.47 -3.91
CA GLU A 34 4.65 -3.50 -4.95
C GLU A 34 5.00 -4.02 -6.34
N PHE A 35 4.08 -3.90 -7.28
CA PHE A 35 4.37 -4.06 -8.70
C PHE A 35 4.49 -2.68 -9.35
N ARG A 36 5.73 -2.25 -9.61
CA ARG A 36 6.02 -0.96 -10.25
C ARG A 36 6.12 -1.10 -11.75
N GLY A 37 5.40 -0.25 -12.48
CA GLY A 37 5.43 -0.23 -13.94
C GLY A 37 4.82 -1.49 -14.53
N LYS A 38 3.51 -1.46 -14.81
CA LYS A 38 2.85 -2.55 -15.55
C LYS A 38 3.56 -2.74 -16.89
N THR A 39 4.40 -3.78 -17.00
CA THR A 39 4.88 -4.25 -18.29
C THR A 39 3.71 -4.83 -19.07
N GLN A 40 3.81 -4.87 -20.40
CA GLN A 40 2.76 -5.41 -21.29
C GLN A 40 2.34 -6.86 -20.97
N THR A 41 3.11 -7.57 -20.13
CA THR A 41 2.91 -8.97 -19.77
C THR A 41 1.93 -9.20 -18.61
N GLY A 42 1.42 -8.14 -17.97
CA GLY A 42 0.51 -8.27 -16.83
C GLY A 42 1.20 -8.78 -15.56
N LEU A 43 0.41 -9.03 -14.51
CA LEU A 43 0.93 -9.52 -13.23
C LEU A 43 1.29 -11.02 -13.32
N PRO A 44 2.42 -11.47 -12.73
CA PRO A 44 2.85 -12.86 -12.75
C PRO A 44 2.06 -13.73 -11.75
N LEU A 45 0.73 -13.81 -11.91
CA LEU A 45 -0.18 -14.41 -10.92
C LEU A 45 0.18 -15.84 -10.51
N GLY A 46 0.70 -16.66 -11.43
CA GLY A 46 1.14 -18.02 -11.12
C GLY A 46 2.34 -18.08 -10.18
N MET A 47 3.34 -17.21 -10.40
CA MET A 47 4.51 -17.10 -9.53
C MET A 47 4.13 -16.46 -8.18
N LEU A 48 3.28 -15.43 -8.22
CA LEU A 48 2.75 -14.77 -7.03
C LEU A 48 1.97 -15.75 -6.14
N ARG A 49 1.13 -16.62 -6.71
CA ARG A 49 0.40 -17.64 -5.93
C ARG A 49 1.37 -18.56 -5.17
N ASN A 50 2.36 -19.10 -5.86
CA ASN A 50 3.35 -19.99 -5.23
C ASN A 50 4.13 -19.26 -4.12
N PHE A 51 4.49 -18.00 -4.37
CA PHE A 51 5.15 -17.15 -3.38
C PHE A 51 4.28 -16.93 -2.13
N ILE A 52 2.99 -16.66 -2.30
CA ILE A 52 2.05 -16.47 -1.19
C ILE A 52 1.86 -17.76 -0.38
N GLU A 53 1.77 -18.92 -1.05
CA GLU A 53 1.65 -20.22 -0.38
C GLU A 53 2.87 -20.53 0.51
N GLU A 54 4.05 -20.03 0.14
CA GLU A 54 5.31 -20.29 0.86
C GLU A 54 5.63 -19.27 1.96
N PHE A 55 5.34 -17.98 1.73
CA PHE A 55 5.78 -16.88 2.59
C PHE A 55 4.65 -16.10 3.27
N GLY A 56 3.39 -16.46 3.01
CA GLY A 56 2.22 -15.72 3.50
C GLY A 56 2.24 -15.45 5.01
N PRO A 57 1.71 -14.29 5.45
CA PRO A 57 0.79 -13.40 4.74
C PRO A 57 1.42 -12.35 3.80
N VAL A 58 0.73 -12.06 2.69
CA VAL A 58 1.16 -11.08 1.66
C VAL A 58 0.06 -10.09 1.30
N GLN A 59 0.41 -8.81 1.25
CA GLN A 59 -0.41 -7.67 0.81
C GLN A 59 0.20 -7.14 -0.49
N VAL A 60 -0.62 -6.89 -1.51
CA VAL A 60 -0.14 -6.46 -2.83
C VAL A 60 -0.67 -5.09 -3.23
N ASP A 61 0.23 -4.20 -3.63
CA ASP A 61 -0.07 -2.99 -4.38
C ASP A 61 0.40 -3.13 -5.83
N ALA A 62 -0.56 -3.31 -6.75
CA ALA A 62 -0.31 -3.42 -8.18
C ALA A 62 -0.64 -2.13 -8.96
N ALA A 63 -0.78 -0.99 -8.27
CA ALA A 63 -1.36 0.24 -8.82
C ALA A 63 -2.68 -0.04 -9.55
N ALA A 64 -3.53 -0.87 -8.94
CA ALA A 64 -4.75 -1.35 -9.57
C ALA A 64 -5.76 -0.21 -9.68
N LYS A 65 -6.41 -0.09 -10.84
CA LYS A 65 -7.45 0.93 -11.08
C LYS A 65 -8.82 0.33 -11.34
N SER A 66 -8.93 -0.99 -11.24
CA SER A 66 -10.19 -1.72 -11.44
C SER A 66 -10.43 -2.73 -10.34
N HIS A 67 -11.70 -2.88 -9.96
CA HIS A 67 -12.15 -3.90 -9.02
C HIS A 67 -11.78 -5.31 -9.50
N LYS A 68 -11.76 -5.56 -10.81
CA LYS A 68 -11.36 -6.86 -11.36
C LYS A 68 -9.91 -7.21 -11.02
N GLU A 69 -8.99 -6.25 -11.15
CA GLU A 69 -7.57 -6.48 -10.88
C GLU A 69 -7.33 -6.81 -9.40
N VAL A 70 -8.00 -6.11 -8.48
CA VAL A 70 -7.88 -6.43 -7.05
C VAL A 70 -8.57 -7.75 -6.70
N MET A 71 -9.64 -8.12 -7.38
CA MET A 71 -10.28 -9.43 -7.21
C MET A 71 -9.38 -10.58 -7.66
N ASP A 72 -8.72 -10.45 -8.81
CA ASP A 72 -7.77 -11.44 -9.29
C ASP A 72 -6.64 -11.67 -8.26
N LEU A 73 -6.15 -10.60 -7.61
CA LEU A 73 -5.15 -10.68 -6.54
C LEU A 73 -5.66 -11.40 -5.30
N LEU A 74 -6.89 -11.11 -4.84
CA LEU A 74 -7.48 -11.82 -3.71
C LEU A 74 -7.70 -13.30 -4.02
N MET A 75 -8.15 -13.63 -5.23
CA MET A 75 -8.32 -15.02 -5.67
C MET A 75 -7.01 -15.80 -5.76
N VAL A 76 -5.89 -15.11 -5.98
CA VAL A 76 -4.54 -15.67 -5.95
C VAL A 76 -4.05 -15.94 -4.51
N GLY A 77 -4.74 -15.42 -3.50
CA GLY A 77 -4.48 -15.69 -2.08
C GLY A 77 -3.88 -14.52 -1.30
N CYS A 78 -3.83 -13.31 -1.89
CA CYS A 78 -3.33 -12.14 -1.16
C CYS A 78 -4.20 -11.90 0.08
N GLU A 79 -3.57 -11.64 1.24
CA GLU A 79 -4.31 -11.24 2.45
C GLU A 79 -5.04 -9.91 2.20
N ARG A 80 -4.39 -9.00 1.46
CA ARG A 80 -4.97 -7.71 1.06
C ARG A 80 -4.52 -7.31 -0.33
N ALA A 81 -5.40 -6.62 -1.05
CA ALA A 81 -5.14 -6.07 -2.36
C ALA A 81 -5.44 -4.57 -2.39
N ALA A 82 -4.55 -3.78 -2.98
CA ALA A 82 -4.67 -2.33 -3.02
C ALA A 82 -5.32 -1.84 -4.33
N ILE A 83 -6.33 -0.97 -4.21
CA ILE A 83 -6.88 -0.15 -5.30
C ILE A 83 -6.39 1.29 -5.16
N ASP A 84 -5.99 1.91 -6.25
CA ASP A 84 -5.57 3.32 -6.27
C ASP A 84 -6.74 4.23 -5.89
N ILE A 85 -6.52 5.19 -4.97
CA ILE A 85 -7.56 6.12 -4.52
C ILE A 85 -8.15 6.97 -5.67
N PHE A 86 -7.39 7.18 -6.74
CA PHE A 86 -7.79 7.92 -7.93
C PHE A 86 -8.40 7.00 -9.01
N ALA A 87 -8.66 5.73 -8.71
CA ALA A 87 -9.61 4.93 -9.49
C ALA A 87 -11.01 5.57 -9.45
N SER A 88 -11.85 5.28 -10.44
CA SER A 88 -13.21 5.83 -10.47
C SER A 88 -14.05 5.35 -9.27
N ASP A 89 -15.01 6.16 -8.83
CA ASP A 89 -15.89 5.85 -7.69
C ASP A 89 -16.59 4.51 -7.84
N LYS A 90 -17.00 4.18 -9.08
CA LYS A 90 -17.60 2.89 -9.42
C LYS A 90 -16.64 1.74 -9.10
N GLU A 91 -15.37 1.84 -9.50
CA GLU A 91 -14.40 0.76 -9.29
C GLU A 91 -14.03 0.62 -7.81
N ILE A 92 -13.91 1.74 -7.08
CA ILE A 92 -13.66 1.73 -5.63
C ILE A 92 -14.85 1.09 -4.89
N SER A 93 -16.07 1.51 -5.21
CA SER A 93 -17.29 1.00 -4.59
C SER A 93 -17.51 -0.48 -4.89
N LEU A 94 -17.27 -0.91 -6.14
CA LEU A 94 -17.36 -2.33 -6.50
C LEU A 94 -16.30 -3.16 -5.78
N GLY A 95 -15.07 -2.67 -5.66
CA GLY A 95 -14.03 -3.35 -4.88
C GLY A 95 -14.47 -3.50 -3.42
N HIS A 96 -14.81 -2.40 -2.78
CA HIS A 96 -15.22 -2.39 -1.37
C HIS A 96 -16.41 -3.31 -1.08
N ALA A 97 -17.41 -3.34 -1.95
CA ALA A 97 -18.60 -4.18 -1.78
C ALA A 97 -18.30 -5.69 -1.83
N VAL A 98 -17.18 -6.09 -2.43
CA VAL A 98 -16.85 -7.51 -2.62
C VAL A 98 -15.99 -8.06 -1.48
N SER A 99 -15.10 -7.24 -0.90
CA SER A 99 -14.23 -7.71 0.19
C SER A 99 -13.72 -6.59 1.09
N GLU A 100 -13.73 -6.85 2.40
CA GLU A 100 -13.09 -6.01 3.43
C GLU A 100 -11.55 -6.06 3.36
N GLN A 101 -10.98 -7.01 2.61
CA GLN A 101 -9.53 -7.15 2.41
C GLN A 101 -8.97 -6.15 1.38
N ILE A 102 -9.84 -5.42 0.68
CA ILE A 102 -9.41 -4.37 -0.24
C ILE A 102 -9.05 -3.13 0.56
N MET A 103 -7.93 -2.51 0.20
CA MET A 103 -7.50 -1.24 0.77
C MET A 103 -7.29 -0.20 -0.32
N MET A 104 -7.43 1.08 0.01
CA MET A 104 -7.05 2.14 -0.92
C MET A 104 -5.57 2.48 -0.78
N THR A 105 -4.91 2.84 -1.88
CA THR A 105 -3.53 3.33 -1.86
C THR A 105 -3.43 4.73 -2.41
N ILE A 106 -2.63 5.55 -1.73
CA ILE A 106 -2.29 6.92 -2.08
C ILE A 106 -0.79 6.97 -2.34
N SER A 107 -0.40 6.97 -3.62
CA SER A 107 0.98 7.22 -4.00
C SER A 107 1.22 8.72 -4.10
N LEU A 108 1.99 9.28 -3.18
CA LEU A 108 2.30 10.71 -3.18
C LEU A 108 3.08 11.09 -4.46
N PRO A 109 2.84 12.29 -5.01
CA PRO A 109 3.64 12.82 -6.11
C PRO A 109 5.08 13.07 -5.64
N SER A 110 5.99 13.23 -6.61
CA SER A 110 7.40 13.55 -6.32
C SER A 110 7.60 14.93 -5.66
N GLU A 111 6.58 15.78 -5.64
CA GLU A 111 6.60 17.03 -4.91
C GLU A 111 5.22 17.25 -4.29
N VAL A 112 5.15 17.09 -2.97
CA VAL A 112 3.92 17.31 -2.22
C VAL A 112 3.84 18.78 -1.81
N THR A 113 2.78 19.44 -2.25
CA THR A 113 2.51 20.85 -1.93
C THR A 113 1.26 20.97 -1.08
N LEU A 114 1.09 22.11 -0.40
CA LEU A 114 -0.19 22.41 0.29
C LEU A 114 -1.37 22.40 -0.68
N THR A 115 -1.18 22.93 -1.90
CA THR A 115 -2.20 22.95 -2.94
C THR A 115 -2.62 21.54 -3.36
N TYR A 116 -1.68 20.61 -3.50
CA TYR A 116 -2.02 19.20 -3.74
C TYR A 116 -2.90 18.64 -2.63
N LEU A 117 -2.60 18.95 -1.36
CA LEU A 117 -3.42 18.50 -0.24
C LEU A 117 -4.82 19.10 -0.25
N THR A 118 -4.93 20.42 -0.43
CA THR A 118 -6.22 21.13 -0.32
C THR A 118 -7.13 20.91 -1.51
N ASP A 119 -6.57 20.80 -2.72
CA ASP A 119 -7.34 20.85 -3.96
C ASP A 119 -7.51 19.48 -4.61
N ILE A 120 -6.67 18.50 -4.25
CA ILE A 120 -6.68 17.17 -4.84
C ILE A 120 -6.92 16.10 -3.78
N LEU A 121 -6.05 15.99 -2.78
CA LEU A 121 -6.09 14.87 -1.84
C LEU A 121 -7.28 14.93 -0.88
N ASN A 122 -7.48 16.05 -0.19
CA ASN A 122 -8.56 16.20 0.78
C ASN A 122 -9.95 16.09 0.15
N PRO A 123 -10.24 16.74 -1.00
CA PRO A 123 -11.51 16.54 -1.70
C PRO A 123 -11.70 15.07 -2.09
N ARG A 124 -10.67 14.43 -2.63
CA ARG A 124 -10.76 13.02 -3.04
C ARG A 124 -11.05 12.10 -1.85
N LEU A 125 -10.37 12.29 -0.73
CA LEU A 125 -10.64 11.56 0.51
C LEU A 125 -12.08 11.74 0.99
N HIS A 126 -12.63 12.96 0.91
CA HIS A 126 -14.02 13.22 1.27
C HIS A 126 -15.04 12.52 0.34
N GLU A 127 -14.74 12.43 -0.95
CA GLU A 127 -15.58 11.69 -1.92
C GLU A 127 -15.61 10.20 -1.58
N VAL A 128 -14.44 9.60 -1.37
CA VAL A 128 -14.32 8.14 -1.19
C VAL A 128 -14.68 7.65 0.21
N GLN A 129 -14.68 8.51 1.24
CA GLN A 129 -14.90 8.11 2.64
C GLN A 129 -16.19 7.31 2.89
N ASN A 130 -17.22 7.49 2.05
CA ASN A 130 -18.53 6.85 2.21
C ASN A 130 -18.77 5.68 1.23
N ILE A 131 -17.85 5.45 0.30
CA ILE A 131 -18.02 4.45 -0.78
C ILE A 131 -16.87 3.45 -0.87
N GLY A 132 -15.71 3.80 -0.32
CA GLY A 132 -14.50 3.00 -0.39
C GLY A 132 -14.13 2.33 0.93
N PRO A 133 -13.08 1.49 0.90
CA PRO A 133 -12.55 0.86 2.10
C PRO A 133 -12.10 1.87 3.17
N GLU A 134 -12.24 1.50 4.44
CA GLU A 134 -11.70 2.30 5.55
C GLU A 134 -10.17 2.24 5.65
N SER A 135 -9.56 1.17 5.14
CA SER A 135 -8.10 0.96 5.17
C SER A 135 -7.42 1.71 4.03
N VAL A 136 -6.47 2.58 4.37
CA VAL A 136 -5.77 3.45 3.41
C VAL A 136 -4.26 3.39 3.61
N LEU A 137 -3.52 2.98 2.59
CA LEU A 137 -2.07 3.03 2.53
C LEU A 137 -1.58 4.35 1.92
N LEU A 138 -0.83 5.12 2.69
CA LEU A 138 -0.13 6.31 2.23
C LEU A 138 1.34 6.00 1.93
N VAL A 139 1.73 6.13 0.67
CA VAL A 139 3.07 5.84 0.18
C VAL A 139 3.80 7.13 -0.20
N SER A 140 4.89 7.45 0.50
CA SER A 140 5.77 8.57 0.12
C SER A 140 6.93 8.12 -0.76
N LYS A 141 7.40 9.04 -1.62
CA LYS A 141 8.57 8.87 -2.50
C LYS A 141 9.76 9.74 -2.11
N ARG A 142 9.58 10.55 -1.06
CA ARG A 142 10.60 11.45 -0.53
C ARG A 142 10.48 11.52 0.98
N ARG A 143 11.65 11.56 1.61
CA ARG A 143 11.77 11.79 3.06
C ARG A 143 11.03 13.05 3.49
N GLY A 144 10.28 12.94 4.57
CA GLY A 144 9.49 14.01 5.19
C GLY A 144 8.09 14.21 4.61
N ASP A 145 7.80 13.74 3.39
CA ASP A 145 6.49 13.97 2.76
C ASP A 145 5.36 13.29 3.52
N LEU A 146 5.58 12.07 4.02
CA LEU A 146 4.58 11.34 4.79
C LEU A 146 4.19 12.12 6.05
N ALA A 147 5.18 12.59 6.82
CA ALA A 147 4.92 13.41 8.00
C ALA A 147 4.27 14.75 7.64
N PHE A 148 4.70 15.38 6.55
CA PHE A 148 4.12 16.61 6.05
C PHE A 148 2.62 16.47 5.78
N VAL A 149 2.21 15.38 5.10
CA VAL A 149 0.81 15.07 4.81
C VAL A 149 0.04 14.73 6.08
N MET A 150 0.52 13.75 6.85
CA MET A 150 -0.20 13.27 8.02
C MET A 150 -0.46 14.38 9.02
N ASP A 151 0.52 15.24 9.29
CA ASP A 151 0.38 16.37 10.24
C ASP A 151 -0.60 17.44 9.77
N ARG A 152 -0.86 17.54 8.45
CA ARG A 152 -1.71 18.57 7.83
C ARG A 152 -3.07 18.06 7.39
N LEU A 153 -3.29 16.75 7.39
CA LEU A 153 -4.63 16.18 7.18
C LEU A 153 -5.61 16.74 8.22
N PRO A 154 -6.78 17.25 7.79
CA PRO A 154 -7.84 17.64 8.72
C PRO A 154 -8.19 16.49 9.65
N SER A 155 -8.35 16.76 10.95
CA SER A 155 -8.61 15.70 11.95
C SER A 155 -9.81 14.83 11.60
N ARG A 156 -10.85 15.41 10.97
CA ARG A 156 -11.99 14.62 10.48
C ARG A 156 -11.56 13.52 9.51
N LEU A 157 -10.79 13.88 8.47
CA LEU A 157 -10.29 12.90 7.49
C LEU A 157 -9.30 11.93 8.13
N ARG A 158 -8.41 12.42 8.99
CA ARG A 158 -7.45 11.56 9.71
C ARG A 158 -8.18 10.49 10.54
N ASN A 159 -9.30 10.83 11.14
CA ASN A 159 -10.06 9.94 12.01
C ASN A 159 -11.07 9.04 11.27
N SER A 160 -11.31 9.31 9.98
CA SER A 160 -12.26 8.54 9.15
C SER A 160 -11.65 7.29 8.51
N PHE A 161 -10.33 7.11 8.58
CA PHE A 161 -9.64 6.01 7.94
C PHE A 161 -8.68 5.30 8.91
N SER A 162 -8.43 4.03 8.61
CA SER A 162 -7.42 3.20 9.25
C SER A 162 -6.12 3.31 8.43
N TRP A 163 -5.17 4.12 8.92
CA TRP A 163 -4.01 4.51 8.13
C TRP A 163 -2.87 3.50 8.21
N TRP A 164 -2.41 3.08 7.03
CA TRP A 164 -1.17 2.36 6.80
C TRP A 164 -0.15 3.30 6.20
N LEU A 165 1.09 3.25 6.68
CA LEU A 165 2.10 4.25 6.33
C LEU A 165 3.34 3.59 5.74
N ALA A 166 3.69 3.98 4.50
CA ALA A 166 4.90 3.57 3.79
C ALA A 166 5.85 4.77 3.58
N PRO A 167 6.68 5.11 4.58
CA PRO A 167 7.65 6.20 4.48
C PRO A 167 8.79 5.85 3.50
N ASP A 168 9.32 6.87 2.84
CA ASP A 168 10.50 6.75 1.96
C ASP A 168 11.78 6.53 2.76
N GLU A 169 11.80 6.95 4.02
CA GLU A 169 12.86 6.68 4.98
C GLU A 169 13.07 5.19 5.24
N GLY A 170 12.10 4.34 4.89
CA GLY A 170 12.16 2.90 5.12
C GLY A 170 11.98 2.50 6.59
N GLN A 171 11.69 3.45 7.47
CA GLN A 171 11.51 3.24 8.91
C GLN A 171 10.38 4.13 9.44
N MET A 172 9.87 3.82 10.63
CA MET A 172 8.87 4.67 11.28
C MET A 172 9.38 6.10 11.44
N VAL A 173 8.52 7.06 11.15
CA VAL A 173 8.80 8.50 11.32
C VAL A 173 7.95 9.05 12.47
N PRO A 174 8.45 10.05 13.22
CA PRO A 174 7.66 10.70 14.26
C PRO A 174 6.53 11.53 13.63
N LEU A 175 5.31 11.39 14.18
CA LEU A 175 4.10 12.07 13.70
C LEU A 175 3.39 12.80 14.84
N ARG A 176 2.60 13.83 14.50
CA ARG A 176 1.72 14.50 15.46
C ARG A 176 0.41 13.73 15.61
N GLY A 177 0.40 12.81 16.57
CA GLY A 177 -0.77 12.00 16.91
C GLY A 177 -0.76 10.67 16.16
N ASN A 178 -0.55 9.58 16.90
CA ASN A 178 -0.28 8.26 16.34
C ASN A 178 -1.45 7.28 16.52
N GLU A 179 -2.53 7.72 17.18
CA GLU A 179 -3.65 6.88 17.61
C GLU A 179 -4.50 6.31 16.45
N TYR A 180 -4.39 6.89 15.25
CA TYR A 180 -5.14 6.46 14.05
C TYR A 180 -4.30 5.61 13.07
N ILE A 181 -3.06 5.28 13.45
CA ILE A 181 -2.14 4.51 12.61
C ILE A 181 -2.36 3.03 12.89
N ALA A 182 -2.88 2.30 11.90
CA ALA A 182 -3.12 0.87 11.99
C ALA A 182 -1.82 0.07 11.87
N GLY A 183 -0.92 0.50 10.99
CA GLY A 183 0.36 -0.16 10.78
C GLY A 183 1.32 0.58 9.86
N TRP A 184 2.51 -0.01 9.75
CA TRP A 184 3.61 0.52 8.95
C TRP A 184 4.03 -0.50 7.90
N VAL A 185 4.45 0.02 6.75
CA VAL A 185 5.00 -0.73 5.63
C VAL A 185 6.43 -0.20 5.42
N LEU A 186 7.41 -0.92 5.94
CA LEU A 186 8.79 -0.45 6.13
C LEU A 186 9.76 -1.14 5.18
N ASP A 187 10.97 -0.61 5.02
CA ASP A 187 11.99 -1.20 4.15
C ASP A 187 12.24 -2.67 4.50
N GLY A 188 11.97 -3.55 3.52
CA GLY A 188 12.04 -4.98 3.72
C GLY A 188 13.46 -5.47 4.00
N ALA A 189 14.45 -5.08 3.20
CA ALA A 189 15.84 -5.51 3.39
C ALA A 189 16.37 -5.16 4.79
N ARG A 190 16.06 -3.95 5.25
CA ARG A 190 16.44 -3.51 6.59
C ARG A 190 15.75 -4.32 7.69
N LEU A 191 14.49 -4.70 7.50
CA LEU A 191 13.80 -5.57 8.46
C LEU A 191 14.38 -6.98 8.48
N LEU A 192 14.86 -7.49 7.34
CA LEU A 192 15.58 -8.76 7.24
C LEU A 192 17.02 -8.72 7.80
N GLY A 193 17.49 -7.56 8.29
CA GLY A 193 18.78 -7.42 8.97
C GLY A 193 19.98 -7.17 8.06
N GLU A 194 19.79 -6.60 6.86
CA GLU A 194 20.86 -6.15 5.96
C GLU A 194 21.36 -4.71 6.22
#